data_AF-A0A962QZ39-F1
#
_entry.id   AF-A0A962QZ39-F1
#
_cell.length_a   1.000
_cell.length_b   1.000
_cell.length_c   1.000
_cell.angle_alpha   90.00
_cell.angle_beta   90.00
_cell.angle_gamma   90.00
#
_symmetry.space_group_name_H-M   'P 1'
#
loop_
_entity.id
_entity.type
_entity.pdbx_description
1 polymer ?
#
loop_
_entity_poly.entity_id
_entity_poly.type
_entity_poly.pdbx_seq_one_letter_code
_entity_poly.pdbx_strand_id
1 'polypeptide(L)'
;DLERYLNTLGTIAAVTPLLGLLGTVVGMIRVFAEIMAQGTGNASALAGGISQALITTAAGLTVAIPALVMHRYFVGRIDGIVVELEQETIKLVDALHSEENTDKSA
;
A
#
# COMPACT_ATOMS: atom_id res chain seq x y z
N ASP A 1 11.23 1.58 15.64
CA ASP A 1 10.17 2.45 15.07
C ASP A 1 10.19 2.65 13.55
N LEU A 2 11.18 2.16 12.80
CA LEU A 2 11.31 2.47 11.36
C LEU A 2 10.09 2.05 10.50
N GLU A 3 9.39 0.99 10.90
CA GLU A 3 8.23 0.46 10.17
C GLU A 3 6.90 1.16 10.50
N ARG A 4 6.86 2.06 11.49
CA ARG A 4 5.61 2.56 12.10
C ARG A 4 4.63 3.15 11.08
N TYR A 5 5.13 3.86 10.07
CA TYR A 5 4.32 4.46 9.01
C TYR A 5 4.18 3.58 7.76
N LEU A 6 5.00 2.53 7.63
CA LEU A 6 4.91 1.62 6.49
C LEU A 6 3.70 0.71 6.57
N ASN A 7 3.36 0.22 7.76
CA ASN A 7 2.15 -0.59 7.89
C ASN A 7 0.89 0.20 7.48
N THR A 8 0.81 1.49 7.84
CA THR A 8 -0.27 2.37 7.40
C THR A 8 -0.26 2.58 5.88
N LEU A 9 0.92 2.78 5.28
CA LEU A 9 1.06 2.95 3.83
C LEU A 9 0.64 1.68 3.07
N GLY A 10 1.02 0.50 3.55
CA GLY A 10 0.59 -0.78 3.01
C GLY A 10 -0.92 -0.98 3.12
N THR A 11 -1.52 -0.56 4.24
CA THR A 11 -2.98 -0.58 4.42
C THR A 11 -3.68 0.32 3.41
N ILE A 12 -3.19 1.54 3.18
CA ILE A 12 -3.74 2.45 2.17
C ILE A 12 -3.64 1.83 0.77
N ALA A 13 -2.49 1.25 0.42
CA ALA A 13 -2.30 0.58 -0.86
C ALA A 13 -3.31 -0.57 -1.08
N ALA A 14 -3.65 -1.30 -0.02
CA ALA A 14 -4.62 -2.40 -0.08
C ALA A 14 -6.09 -1.94 -0.09
N VAL A 15 -6.45 -0.90 0.67
CA VAL A 15 -7.84 -0.45 0.82
C VAL A 15 -8.30 0.41 -0.36
N THR A 16 -7.41 1.20 -0.98
CA THR A 16 -7.81 2.17 -2.01
C THR A 16 -8.41 1.54 -3.27
N PRO A 17 -7.92 0.40 -3.81
CA PRO A 17 -8.59 -0.32 -4.90
C PRO A 17 -9.99 -0.81 -4.52
N LEU A 18 -10.16 -1.27 -3.28
CA LEU A 18 -11.46 -1.74 -2.78
C LEU A 18 -12.47 -0.59 -2.69
N LEU A 19 -12.02 0.61 -2.34
CA LEU A 19 -12.84 1.83 -2.40
C LEU A 19 -13.22 2.21 -3.83
N GLY A 20 -12.30 2.09 -4.80
CA GLY A 20 -12.59 2.31 -6.22
C GLY A 20 -13.65 1.34 -6.77
N LEU A 21 -13.51 0.06 -6.41
CA LEU A 21 -14.49 -0.99 -6.69
C LEU A 21 -15.85 -0.67 -6.05
N LEU A 22 -15.88 -0.26 -4.78
CA LEU A 22 -17.11 0.16 -4.10
C LEU A 22 -17.79 1.31 -4.86
N GLY A 23 -17.02 2.28 -5.35
CA GLY A 23 -17.53 3.35 -6.21
C GLY A 23 -18.25 2.83 -7.45
N THR A 24 -17.75 1.75 -8.07
CA THR A 24 -18.40 1.14 -9.24
C THR A 24 -19.74 0.52 -8.88
N VAL A 25 -19.82 -0.16 -7.74
CA VAL A 25 -21.04 -0.81 -7.27
C VAL A 25 -22.11 0.26 -7.01
N VAL A 26 -21.73 1.35 -6.34
CA VAL A 26 -22.62 2.49 -6.09
C VAL A 26 -23.05 3.16 -7.40
N GLY A 27 -22.14 3.33 -8.36
CA GLY A 27 -22.46 3.88 -9.68
C GLY A 27 -23.47 3.03 -10.44
N MET A 28 -23.28 1.71 -10.45
CA MET A 28 -24.20 0.78 -11.10
C MET A 28 -25.58 0.72 -10.41
N ILE A 29 -25.64 0.83 -9.08
CA ILE A 29 -26.92 0.94 -8.35
C ILE A 29 -27.70 2.17 -8.82
N ARG A 30 -27.03 3.33 -8.99
CA ARG A 30 -27.68 4.54 -9.51
C ARG A 30 -28.17 4.38 -10.95
N VAL A 31 -27.38 3.73 -11.79
CA VAL A 31 -27.76 3.42 -13.18
C VAL A 31 -29.02 2.57 -13.23
N PHE A 32 -29.10 1.50 -12.41
CA PHE A 32 -30.30 0.67 -12.35
C PHE A 32 -31.52 1.40 -11.78
N ALA A 33 -31.33 2.27 -10.79
CA ALA A 33 -32.41 3.11 -10.27
C ALA A 33 -32.99 4.04 -11.35
N GLU A 34 -32.14 4.62 -12.18
CA GLU A 34 -32.55 5.49 -13.29
C GLU A 34 -33.34 4.70 -14.35
N ILE A 35 -32.88 3.49 -14.70
CA ILE A 35 -33.60 2.59 -15.61
C ILE A 35 -35.00 2.27 -15.08
N MET A 36 -35.14 2.00 -13.78
CA MET A 36 -36.45 1.70 -13.17
C MET A 36 -37.38 2.91 -13.20
N ALA A 37 -36.85 4.13 -13.08
CA ALA A 37 -37.65 5.36 -13.03
C ALA A 37 -38.07 5.87 -14.42
N GLN A 38 -37.16 5.83 -15.41
CA GLN A 38 -37.36 6.45 -16.73
C GLN A 38 -37.50 5.43 -17.88
N GLY A 39 -37.34 4.13 -17.59
CA GLY A 39 -37.26 3.09 -18.61
C GLY A 39 -35.91 3.09 -19.34
N THR A 40 -35.75 2.18 -20.30
CA THR A 40 -34.48 1.98 -21.04
C THR A 40 -34.20 3.03 -22.12
N GLY A 41 -35.05 4.06 -22.26
CA GLY A 41 -35.03 5.00 -23.38
C GLY A 41 -33.87 6.01 -23.37
N ASN A 42 -33.23 6.25 -22.23
CA ASN A 42 -32.17 7.26 -22.10
C ASN A 42 -30.76 6.63 -22.10
N ALA A 43 -30.32 6.16 -23.28
CA ALA A 43 -29.01 5.54 -23.46
C ALA A 43 -27.82 6.44 -23.06
N SER A 44 -27.98 7.77 -23.17
CA SER A 44 -26.95 8.74 -22.77
C SER A 44 -26.73 8.75 -21.25
N ALA A 45 -27.81 8.74 -20.46
CA ALA A 45 -27.73 8.67 -19.00
C ALA A 45 -27.07 7.35 -18.55
N LEU A 46 -27.40 6.24 -19.22
CA LEU A 46 -26.82 4.93 -18.95
C LEU A 46 -25.29 4.93 -19.18
N ALA A 47 -24.86 5.44 -20.35
CA ALA A 47 -23.45 5.56 -20.70
C ALA A 47 -22.69 6.46 -19.72
N GLY A 48 -23.31 7.56 -19.28
CA GLY A 48 -22.74 8.47 -18.28
C GLY A 48 -22.49 7.79 -16.93
N GLY A 49 -23.46 7.02 -16.43
CA GLY A 49 -23.32 6.31 -15.15
C GLY A 49 -22.30 5.17 -15.17
N ILE A 50 -22.20 4.43 -16.28
CA ILE A 50 -21.15 3.42 -16.49
C ILE A 50 -19.77 4.08 -16.56
N SER A 51 -19.65 5.19 -17.29
CA SER A 51 -18.40 5.96 -17.37
C SER A 51 -17.95 6.45 -16.00
N GLN A 52 -18.87 6.98 -15.19
CA GLN A 52 -18.58 7.38 -13.81
C GLN A 52 -18.10 6.20 -12.95
N ALA A 53 -18.75 5.03 -13.05
CA ALA A 53 -18.30 3.82 -12.34
C ALA A 53 -16.87 3.41 -12.75
N LEU A 54 -16.51 3.52 -14.01
CA LEU A 54 -15.14 3.21 -14.45
C LEU A 54 -14.11 4.23 -13.94
N ILE A 55 -14.48 5.51 -13.89
CA ILE A 55 -13.62 6.57 -13.37
C ILE A 55 -13.29 6.36 -11.88
N THR A 56 -14.25 5.89 -11.07
CA THR A 56 -13.97 5.62 -9.64
C THR A 56 -12.97 4.48 -9.45
N THR A 57 -13.02 3.44 -10.30
CA THR A 57 -11.99 2.38 -10.29
C THR A 57 -10.64 2.96 -10.67
N ALA A 58 -10.58 3.73 -11.75
CA ALA A 58 -9.34 4.34 -12.22
C ALA A 58 -8.72 5.20 -11.11
N ALA A 59 -9.51 6.03 -10.43
CA ALA A 59 -9.06 6.85 -9.30
C ALA A 59 -8.50 6.00 -8.15
N GLY A 60 -9.18 4.90 -7.79
CA GLY A 60 -8.70 3.97 -6.76
C GLY A 60 -7.34 3.35 -7.11
N LEU A 61 -7.16 2.96 -8.37
CA LEU A 61 -5.88 2.41 -8.87
C LEU A 61 -4.77 3.46 -8.95
N THR A 62 -5.09 4.69 -9.34
CA THR A 62 -4.13 5.80 -9.42
C THR A 62 -3.48 6.09 -8.07
N VAL A 63 -4.20 5.91 -6.95
CA VAL A 63 -3.64 6.08 -5.60
C VAL A 63 -2.96 4.81 -5.10
N ALA A 64 -3.52 3.63 -5.40
CA ALA A 64 -2.99 2.36 -4.93
C ALA A 64 -1.61 2.01 -5.49
N ILE A 65 -1.38 2.24 -6.79
CA ILE A 65 -0.14 1.88 -7.46
C ILE A 65 1.07 2.63 -6.84
N PRO A 66 1.07 3.98 -6.73
CA PRO A 66 2.16 4.69 -6.08
C PRO A 66 2.37 4.31 -4.61
N ALA A 67 1.28 4.12 -3.86
CA ALA A 67 1.35 3.72 -2.46
C ALA A 67 2.03 2.35 -2.29
N LEU A 68 1.71 1.38 -3.15
CA LEU A 68 2.34 0.06 -3.13
C LEU A 68 3.82 0.11 -3.50
N VAL A 69 4.18 0.93 -4.50
CA VAL A 69 5.57 1.12 -4.92
C VAL A 69 6.41 1.74 -3.80
N MET A 70 5.91 2.81 -3.16
CA MET A 70 6.60 3.41 -2.01
C MET A 70 6.73 2.42 -0.85
N HIS A 71 5.65 1.71 -0.52
CA HIS A 71 5.67 0.72 0.56
C HIS A 71 6.78 -0.31 0.34
N ARG A 72 6.87 -0.89 -0.88
CA ARG A 72 7.94 -1.84 -1.21
C ARG A 72 9.33 -1.24 -1.15
N TYR A 73 9.50 -0.02 -1.64
CA TYR A 73 10.80 0.65 -1.63
C TYR A 73 11.32 0.87 -0.20
N PHE A 74 10.46 1.37 0.69
CA PHE A 74 10.87 1.66 2.06
C PHE A 74 11.08 0.39 2.90
N VAL A 75 10.27 -0.66 2.71
CA VAL A 75 10.51 -1.95 3.38
C VAL A 75 11.90 -2.47 3.01
N GLY A 76 12.23 -2.53 1.72
CA GLY A 76 13.56 -2.99 1.28
C GLY A 76 14.70 -2.10 1.80
N ARG A 77 14.47 -0.80 2.00
CA ARG A 77 15.48 0.09 2.60
C ARG A 77 15.66 -0.16 4.09
N ILE A 78 14.60 -0.47 4.83
CA ILE A 78 14.71 -0.83 6.25
C ILE A 78 15.44 -2.16 6.41
N ASP A 79 15.09 -3.16 5.60
CA ASP A 79 15.77 -4.47 5.63
C ASP A 79 17.28 -4.31 5.43
N GLY A 80 17.70 -3.46 4.49
CA GLY A 80 19.12 -3.16 4.28
C GLY A 80 19.80 -2.53 5.52
N ILE A 81 19.11 -1.62 6.22
CA ILE A 81 19.63 -1.00 7.45
C ILE A 81 19.73 -2.02 8.57
N VAL A 82 18.75 -2.93 8.69
CA VAL A 82 18.76 -4.00 9.69
C VAL A 82 19.98 -4.91 9.49
N VAL A 83 20.25 -5.32 8.25
CA VAL A 83 21.43 -6.14 7.92
C VAL A 83 22.73 -5.43 8.28
N GLU A 84 22.84 -4.12 8.02
CA GLU A 84 24.03 -3.34 8.37
C GLU A 84 24.23 -3.25 9.89
N LEU A 85 23.15 -3.05 10.65
CA LEU A 85 23.19 -3.04 12.11
C LEU A 85 23.57 -4.40 12.71
N GLU A 86 23.10 -5.50 12.13
CA GLU A 86 23.48 -6.86 12.56
C GLU A 86 24.99 -7.08 12.38
N GLN A 87 25.55 -6.66 11.24
CA GLN A 87 26.98 -6.76 10.98
C GLN A 87 27.82 -5.94 11.96
N GLU A 88 27.43 -4.70 12.23
CA GLU A 88 28.13 -3.85 13.20
C GLU A 88 28.04 -4.41 14.63
N THR A 89 26.90 -5.02 14.99
CA THR A 89 26.72 -5.67 16.29
C THR A 89 27.64 -6.88 16.44
N ILE A 90 27.79 -7.72 15.40
CA ILE A 90 28.71 -8.86 15.42
C ILE A 90 30.15 -8.38 15.63
N LYS A 91 30.59 -7.35 14.90
CA LYS A 91 31.94 -6.78 15.06
C LYS A 91 32.18 -6.26 16.48
N LEU A 92 31.19 -5.61 17.07
CA LEU A 92 31.27 -5.11 18.45
C LEU A 92 31.39 -6.26 19.46
N VAL A 93 30.61 -7.33 19.29
CA VAL A 93 30.67 -8.52 20.15
C VAL A 93 32.02 -9.23 20.03
N ASP A 94 32.57 -9.35 18.83
CA ASP A 94 33.89 -9.94 18.61
C ASP A 94 35.00 -9.11 19.26
N ALA A 95 34.94 -7.78 19.14
CA ALA A 95 35.91 -6.88 19.76
C ALA A 95 35.93 -7.03 21.30
N LEU A 96 34.75 -7.10 21.93
CA LEU A 96 34.63 -7.29 23.39
C LEU A 96 35.20 -8.65 23.85
N HIS A 97 34.97 -9.73 23.12
CA HIS A 97 35.54 -11.04 23.45
C HIS A 97 37.06 -11.11 23.22
N SER A 98 37.60 -10.34 22.27
CA SER A 98 39.04 -10.21 22.08
C SER A 98 39.70 -9.48 23.26
N GLU A 99 39.09 -8.43 23.81
CA GLU A 99 39.63 -7.72 24.98
C GLU A 99 39.63 -8.59 26.25
N GLU A 100 38.58 -9.39 26.50
CA GLU A 100 38.48 -10.27 27.67
C GLU A 100 39.56 -11.40 27.67
N ASN A 101 39.93 -11.91 26.49
CA ASN A 101 40.97 -12.93 26.37
C ASN A 101 42.39 -12.36 26.55
N THR A 102 42.57 -11.07 26.29
CA THR A 102 43.88 -10.41 26.41
C THR A 102 44.21 -10.14 27.89
N ASP A 103 43.20 -9.84 28.71
CA ASP A 103 43.35 -9.59 30.15
C ASP A 103 43.54 -10.87 30.99
N LYS A 104 43.00 -12.03 30.55
CA LYS A 104 43.24 -13.34 31.19
C LYS A 104 44.62 -13.95 30.88
N SER A 105 45.35 -13.38 29.92
CA SER A 105 46.64 -13.89 29.45
C SER A 105 47.84 -13.04 29.94
N ALA A 106 47.58 -11.97 30.69
CA ALA A 106 48.56 -11.11 31.35
C ALA A 106 48.69 -11.47 32.84
#